data_AF-A0A7C1DFU8-F1
#
_entry.id   AF-A0A7C1DFU8-F1
#
_cell.length_a   1.000
_cell.length_b   1.000
_cell.length_c   1.000
_cell.angle_alpha   90.00
_cell.angle_beta   90.00
_cell.angle_gamma   90.00
#
_symmetry.space_group_name_H-M   'P 1'
#
loop_
_entity.id
_entity.type
_entity.pdbx_description
1 polymer ?
#
loop_
_entity_poly.entity_id
_entity_poly.type
_entity_poly.pdbx_seq_one_letter_code
_entity_poly.pdbx_strand_id
1 'polypeptide(L)' 'MTIEVHPRRDRRPHQKILVVDLNGYVHIVPFVESESTVFLKTIYPDRKYHQKYAHLLKKESKS' A
#
# COMPACT_ATOMS: atom_id res chain seq x y z
N MET A 1 3.50 4.27 6.83
CA MET A 1 2.25 3.80 6.18
C MET A 1 1.65 4.94 5.37
N THR A 2 1.21 4.70 4.13
CA THR A 2 0.58 5.73 3.27
C THR A 2 -0.54 5.13 2.41
N ILE A 3 -1.48 5.95 1.94
CA ILE A 3 -2.62 5.52 1.11
C ILE A 3 -2.44 6.10 -0.30
N GLU A 4 -2.50 5.25 -1.31
CA GLU A 4 -2.51 5.67 -2.72
C GLU A 4 -3.78 5.23 -3.43
N VAL A 5 -4.16 6.00 -4.46
CA VAL A 5 -5.23 5.61 -5.38
C VAL A 5 -4.66 4.61 -6.39
N HIS A 6 -5.36 3.52 -6.64
CA HIS A 6 -4.90 2.53 -7.61
C HIS A 6 -4.83 3.16 -9.02
N PRO A 7 -3.69 3.05 -9.74
CA PRO A 7 -3.52 3.68 -11.06
C PRO A 7 -4.40 3.12 -12.19
N ARG A 8 -5.15 2.03 -11.96
CA ARG A 8 -6.07 1.41 -12.93
C ARG A 8 -7.51 1.66 -12.50
N ARG A 9 -7.92 2.93 -12.51
CA ARG A 9 -9.27 3.39 -12.14
C ARG A 9 -10.38 2.86 -13.07
N ASP A 10 -10.05 2.45 -14.30
CA ASP A 10 -11.03 2.09 -15.34
C ASP A 10 -11.96 0.92 -15.03
N ARG A 11 -11.58 0.01 -14.12
CA ARG A 11 -12.44 -1.13 -13.77
C ARG A 11 -12.96 -1.11 -12.33
N ARG A 12 -12.39 -0.26 -11.45
CA ARG A 12 -12.66 -0.26 -9.99
C ARG A 12 -12.43 1.14 -9.38
N PRO A 13 -13.35 2.10 -9.56
CA PRO A 13 -13.16 3.48 -9.10
C PRO A 13 -13.04 3.65 -7.58
N HIS A 14 -13.56 2.71 -6.79
CA HIS A 14 -13.61 2.79 -5.32
C HIS A 14 -12.48 2.04 -4.58
N GLN A 15 -11.51 1.48 -5.31
CA GLN A 15 -10.44 0.70 -4.68
C GLN A 15 -9.19 1.57 -4.46
N LYS A 16 -8.85 1.75 -3.18
CA LYS A 16 -7.59 2.38 -2.74
C LYS A 16 -6.60 1.28 -2.37
N ILE A 17 -5.33 1.65 -2.23
CA ILE A 17 -4.29 0.76 -1.74
C ILE A 17 -3.60 1.40 -0.54
N LEU A 18 -3.29 0.57 0.45
CA LEU A 18 -2.48 0.92 1.58
C LEU A 18 -1.07 0.38 1.36
N VAL A 19 -0.09 1.25 1.50
CA VAL A 19 1.33 0.92 1.38
C VAL A 19 1.91 0.86 2.79
N VAL A 20 2.36 -0.33 3.17
CA VAL A 20 2.91 -0.65 4.49
C VAL A 20 4.30 -1.21 4.33
N ASP A 21 5.22 -0.76 5.19
CA ASP A 21 6.50 -1.42 5.37
C ASP A 21 6.31 -2.54 6.41
N LEU A 22 6.70 -3.76 6.05
CA LEU A 22 6.75 -4.89 6.95
C LEU A 22 8.13 -5.54 6.80
N ASN A 23 8.91 -5.53 7.88
CA ASN A 23 10.25 -6.11 7.95
C ASN A 23 11.20 -5.60 6.85
N GLY A 24 11.13 -4.29 6.55
CA GLY A 24 11.96 -3.66 5.54
C GLY A 24 11.56 -3.98 4.10
N TYR A 25 10.38 -4.57 3.88
CA TYR A 25 9.82 -4.81 2.56
C TYR A 25 8.43 -4.20 2.44
N VAL A 26 8.17 -3.56 1.30
CA VAL A 26 6.89 -2.87 1.09
C VAL A 26 5.85 -3.85 0.62
N HIS A 27 4.73 -3.83 1.33
CA HIS A 27 3.54 -4.59 1.03
C HIS A 27 2.39 -3.65 0.72
N ILE A 28 1.47 -4.16 -0.09
CA ILE A 28 0.26 -3.46 -0.50
C ILE A 28 -0.95 -4.19 0.09
N VAL A 29 -1.84 -3.43 0.72
CA VAL A 29 -3.16 -3.89 1.15
C VAL A 29 -4.21 -3.16 0.34
N PRO A 30 -4.82 -3.79 -0.68
CA PRO A 30 -5.93 -3.17 -1.37
C PRO A 30 -7.15 -3.10 -0.46
N PHE A 31 -7.87 -1.99 -0.51
CA PHE A 31 -9.08 -1.83 0.28
C PHE A 31 -10.16 -1.09 -0.47
N VAL A 32 -11.40 -1.37 -0.08
CA VAL A 32 -12.59 -0.67 -0.55
C VAL A 32 -13.24 0.00 0.65
N GLU A 33 -13.55 1.27 0.50
CA GLU A 33 -14.19 2.10 1.51
C GLU A 33 -15.64 2.36 1.08
N SER A 34 -16.57 1.97 1.94
CA SER A 34 -18.00 2.29 1.85
C SER A 34 -18.35 3.34 2.93
N GLU A 35 -19.59 3.84 2.94
CA GLU A 35 -20.03 4.92 3.86
C GLU A 35 -19.75 4.63 5.34
N SER A 36 -19.80 3.37 5.78
CA SER A 36 -19.63 2.99 7.18
C SER A 36 -18.51 1.98 7.44
N THR A 37 -17.87 1.44 6.39
CA THR A 37 -17.05 0.23 6.52
C THR A 37 -15.86 0.24 5.56
N VAL A 38 -14.70 -0.22 6.06
CA VAL A 38 -13.50 -0.48 5.25
C VAL A 38 -13.28 -1.97 5.14
N PHE A 39 -13.23 -2.50 3.91
CA PHE A 39 -12.90 -3.90 3.64
C PHE A 39 -11.47 -4.03 3.13
N LEU A 40 -10.61 -4.66 3.92
CA LEU A 40 -9.23 -4.97 3.57
C LEU A 40 -9.17 -6.29 2.81
N LYS A 41 -8.47 -6.30 1.68
CA LYS A 41 -8.15 -7.53 0.95
C LYS A 41 -6.80 -8.08 1.40
N THR A 42 -6.47 -9.26 0.88
CA THR A 42 -5.18 -9.91 1.12
C THR A 42 -4.01 -8.99 0.83
N ILE A 43 -3.13 -8.86 1.81
CA ILE A 43 -1.85 -8.17 1.70
C ILE A 43 -0.90 -8.95 0.80
N TYR A 44 -0.12 -8.25 -0.04
CA TYR A 44 0.93 -8.88 -0.85
C TYR A 44 2.17 -7.99 -0.95
N PRO A 45 3.37 -8.58 -1.08
CA PRO A 45 4.59 -7.83 -1.35
C PRO A 45 4.54 -7.22 -2.76
N ASP A 46 5.00 -5.97 -2.91
CA ASP A 46 5.08 -5.32 -4.23
C ASP A 46 6.45 -4.68 -4.46
N ARG A 47 7.18 -5.20 -5.46
CA ARG A 47 8.53 -4.74 -5.81
C ARG A 47 8.56 -3.32 -6.36
N LYS A 48 7.54 -2.89 -7.11
CA LYS A 48 7.49 -1.54 -7.71
C LYS A 48 7.33 -0.50 -6.61
N TYR A 49 6.42 -0.78 -5.69
CA TYR A 49 6.20 0.05 -4.50
C TYR A 49 7.40 -0.01 -3.55
N HIS A 50 8.01 -1.18 -3.37
CA HIS A 50 9.25 -1.30 -2.60
C HIS A 50 10.37 -0.41 -3.15
N GLN A 51 10.58 -0.38 -4.48
CA GLN A 51 11.54 0.53 -5.10
C GLN A 51 11.15 2.01 -4.95
N LYS A 52 9.87 2.34 -5.18
CA LYS A 52 9.35 3.71 -5.06
C LYS A 52 9.55 4.27 -3.65
N TYR A 53 9.32 3.44 -2.63
CA TYR A 53 9.39 3.83 -1.22
C TYR A 53 10.71 3.42 -0.52
N ALA A 54 11.66 2.84 -1.25
CA ALA A 54 12.94 2.36 -0.70
C ALA A 54 13.70 3.44 0.09
N HIS A 55 13.56 4.70 -0.30
CA HIS A 55 14.18 5.83 0.39
C HIS A 55 13.62 6.09 1.80
N LEU A 56 12.38 5.67 2.07
CA LEU A 56 11.76 5.78 3.39
C LEU A 56 12.17 4.62 4.31
N LEU A 57 12.35 3.41 3.75
CA LEU A 57 12.75 2.21 4.50
C LEU A 57 14.15 2.34 5.11
N LYS A 58 15.06 3.06 4.44
CA LYS A 58 16.45 3.24 4.88
C LYS A 58 16.61 4.10 6.14
N LYS A 59 15.54 4.75 6.63
CA LYS A 59 15.61 5.61 7.82
C LYS A 59 15.57 4.85 9.14
N GLU A 60 15.03 3.63 9.19
CA GLU A 60 14.86 2.89 10.45
C GLU A 60 16.07 2.02 10.84
N SER A 61 17.03 1.81 9.92
CA SER A 61 18.22 0.96 10.16
C SER A 61 19.43 1.69 10.76
N LYS A 62 19.29 2.98 11.09
CA LYS A 62 20.30 3.74 11.84
C LYS A 62 19.76 4.07 13.23
N SER A 63 19.84 3.09 14.13
CA SER A 63 19.84 3.32 15.58
C SER A 63 21.01 2.57 16.21
#